data_AF-A0A932P799-F1
#
_entry.id   AF-A0A932P799-F1
#
_cell.length_a   1.000
_cell.length_b   1.000
_cell.length_c   1.000
_cell.angle_alpha   90.00
_cell.angle_beta   90.00
_cell.angle_gamma   90.00
#
_symmetry.space_group_name_H-M   'P 1'
#
loop_
_entity.id
_entity.type
_entity.pdbx_description
1 polymer ?
#
loop_
_entity_poly.entity_id
_entity_poly.type
_entity_poly.pdbx_seq_one_letter_code
_entity_poly.pdbx_strand_id
1 'polypeptide(L)'
;MTSAAYLSMLCSVLLGSPPDDRSIAAASLMTQETQDSIDRGLSWLAKRQNPDGSFGSGGYAGNIAVTGLAGLAFMTAGHMPGEGPYGDTVDRAIAYVLENTNTSGFIESRQSGTHGPMYGHGFGCLFLAEAYGMTLRPEIREKLK
;
A
#
# COMPACT_ATOMS: atom_id res chain seq x y z
N MET A 1 10.26 -6.98 2.66
CA MET A 1 9.37 -8.02 2.09
C MET A 1 9.39 -9.36 2.82
N THR A 2 10.17 -9.53 3.89
CA THR A 2 10.35 -10.84 4.54
C THR A 2 9.35 -11.10 5.67
N SER A 3 8.74 -10.07 6.28
CA SER A 3 8.26 -10.22 7.66
C SER A 3 7.09 -11.19 7.85
N ALA A 4 5.97 -11.11 7.12
CA ALA A 4 4.80 -11.92 7.48
C ALA A 4 4.93 -13.42 7.14
N ALA A 5 5.45 -13.73 5.95
CA ALA A 5 5.70 -15.12 5.54
C ALA A 5 6.85 -15.76 6.33
N TYR A 6 7.94 -15.01 6.60
CA TYR A 6 8.99 -15.52 7.50
C TYR A 6 8.49 -15.63 8.93
N LEU A 7 7.67 -14.71 9.46
CA LEU A 7 7.21 -14.78 10.84
C LEU A 7 6.25 -15.95 11.06
N SER A 8 5.37 -16.26 10.09
CA SER A 8 4.55 -17.47 10.13
C SER A 8 5.40 -18.73 10.02
N MET A 9 6.38 -18.77 9.11
CA MET A 9 7.29 -19.91 8.95
C MET A 9 8.23 -20.09 10.16
N LEU A 10 8.73 -18.99 10.75
CA LEU A 10 9.47 -18.97 12.01
C LEU A 10 8.60 -19.44 13.16
N CYS A 11 7.33 -19.01 13.25
CA CYS A 11 6.40 -19.54 14.24
C CYS A 11 6.18 -21.04 14.06
N SER A 12 5.98 -21.53 12.83
CA SER A 12 5.84 -22.97 12.56
C SER A 12 7.10 -23.78 12.91
N VAL A 13 8.28 -23.25 12.61
CA VAL A 13 9.58 -23.86 12.96
C VAL A 13 9.83 -23.82 14.48
N LEU A 14 9.48 -22.72 15.15
CA LEU A 14 9.63 -22.55 16.60
C LEU A 14 8.61 -23.38 17.40
N LEU A 15 7.43 -23.65 16.83
CA LEU A 15 6.36 -24.46 17.43
C LEU A 15 6.41 -25.94 17.00
N GLY A 16 7.41 -26.34 16.18
CA GLY A 16 7.57 -27.72 15.73
C GLY A 16 6.40 -28.29 14.92
N SER A 17 5.53 -27.42 14.38
CA SER A 17 4.35 -27.83 13.64
C SER A 17 4.66 -27.80 12.14
N PRO A 18 4.36 -28.87 11.38
CA PRO A 18 4.62 -28.88 9.94
C PRO A 18 3.86 -27.72 9.27
N PRO A 19 4.46 -27.07 8.25
CA PRO A 19 3.78 -26.02 7.50
C PRO A 19 2.46 -26.57 6.94
N ASP A 20 1.36 -25.83 7.13
CA ASP A 20 0.07 -26.25 6.59
C ASP A 20 0.08 -26.19 5.05
N ASP A 21 -0.82 -26.93 4.40
CA ASP A 21 -0.85 -27.02 2.93
C ASP A 21 -0.95 -25.65 2.24
N ARG A 22 -1.56 -24.65 2.91
CA ARG A 22 -1.68 -23.28 2.41
C ARG A 22 -0.34 -22.55 2.41
N SER A 23 0.46 -22.70 3.46
CA SER A 23 1.80 -22.10 3.55
C SER A 23 2.77 -22.71 2.54
N ILE A 24 2.68 -24.02 2.29
CA ILE A 24 3.46 -24.71 1.25
C ILE A 24 3.06 -24.21 -0.14
N ALA A 25 1.75 -24.09 -0.41
CA ALA A 25 1.25 -23.56 -1.67
C ALA A 25 1.61 -22.07 -1.89
N ALA A 26 1.64 -21.26 -0.83
CA ALA A 26 2.09 -19.87 -0.94
C ALA A 26 3.59 -19.79 -1.26
N ALA A 27 4.41 -20.61 -0.60
CA ALA A 27 5.85 -20.64 -0.84
C ALA A 27 6.19 -21.07 -2.28
N SER A 28 5.41 -22.00 -2.87
CA SER A 28 5.64 -22.44 -4.25
C SER A 28 5.33 -21.35 -5.29
N LEU A 29 4.56 -20.32 -4.94
CA LEU A 29 4.29 -19.15 -5.79
C LEU A 29 5.40 -18.09 -5.74
N MET A 30 6.29 -18.13 -4.74
CA MET A 30 7.41 -17.18 -4.57
C MET A 30 8.62 -17.55 -5.44
N THR A 31 8.39 -17.75 -6.73
CA THR A 31 9.45 -18.02 -7.71
C THR A 31 10.18 -16.73 -8.11
N GLN A 32 11.38 -16.87 -8.69
CA GLN A 32 12.10 -15.73 -9.26
C GLN A 32 11.29 -15.04 -10.37
N GLU A 33 10.58 -15.81 -11.20
CA GLU A 33 9.73 -15.25 -12.26
C GLU A 33 8.57 -14.42 -11.69
N THR A 34 7.97 -14.86 -10.57
CA THR A 34 6.98 -14.09 -9.84
C THR A 34 7.58 -12.78 -9.31
N GLN A 35 8.77 -12.83 -8.71
CA GLN A 35 9.45 -11.65 -8.19
C GLN A 35 9.77 -10.65 -9.32
N ASP A 36 10.34 -11.12 -10.44
CA ASP A 36 10.64 -10.27 -11.59
C ASP A 36 9.37 -9.62 -12.15
N SER A 37 8.23 -10.31 -12.09
CA SER A 37 6.94 -9.78 -12.53
C SER A 37 6.42 -8.69 -11.59
N ILE A 38 6.57 -8.87 -10.28
CA ILE A 38 6.27 -7.86 -9.27
C ILE A 38 7.13 -6.61 -9.50
N ASP A 39 8.44 -6.78 -9.66
CA ASP A 39 9.39 -5.68 -9.83
C ASP A 39 9.09 -4.86 -11.10
N ARG A 40 8.75 -5.53 -12.20
CA ARG A 40 8.30 -4.86 -13.44
C ARG A 40 7.01 -4.08 -13.22
N GLY A 41 6.05 -4.64 -12.49
CA GLY A 41 4.78 -3.98 -12.16
C GLY A 41 4.99 -2.72 -11.32
N LEU A 42 5.78 -2.81 -10.25
CA LEU A 42 6.10 -1.67 -9.38
C LEU A 42 6.86 -0.57 -10.12
N SER A 43 7.83 -0.94 -10.96
CA SER A 43 8.56 0.03 -11.78
C SER A 43 7.65 0.75 -12.77
N TRP A 44 6.72 0.01 -13.40
CA TRP A 44 5.72 0.58 -14.29
C TRP A 44 4.77 1.54 -13.57
N LEU A 45 4.37 1.18 -12.35
CA LEU A 45 3.48 1.96 -11.52
C LEU A 45 4.16 3.26 -11.08
N ALA A 46 5.39 3.19 -10.56
CA ALA A 46 6.14 4.36 -10.12
C ALA A 46 6.31 5.42 -11.22
N LYS A 47 6.52 4.98 -12.47
CA LYS A 47 6.61 5.86 -13.65
C LYS A 47 5.29 6.56 -14.03
N ARG A 48 4.17 6.18 -13.42
CA ARG A 48 2.82 6.68 -13.70
C ARG A 48 2.18 7.41 -12.52
N GLN A 49 2.93 7.65 -11.46
CA GLN A 49 2.47 8.54 -10.41
C GLN A 49 2.29 9.95 -10.99
N ASN A 50 1.16 10.58 -10.67
CA ASN A 50 0.87 11.93 -11.09
C ASN A 50 1.78 12.94 -10.35
N PRO A 51 1.95 14.17 -10.87
CA PRO A 51 2.80 15.18 -10.20
C PRO A 51 2.39 15.48 -8.75
N ASP A 52 1.10 15.42 -8.45
CA ASP A 52 0.52 15.64 -7.11
C ASP A 52 0.67 14.42 -6.17
N GLY A 53 1.31 13.34 -6.61
CA GLY A 53 1.51 12.13 -5.81
C GLY A 53 0.38 11.10 -5.93
N SER A 54 -0.73 11.44 -6.59
CA SER A 54 -1.83 10.51 -6.81
C SER A 54 -1.53 9.48 -7.90
N PHE A 55 -2.41 8.48 -8.01
CA PHE A 55 -2.43 7.53 -9.12
C PHE A 55 -3.77 7.56 -9.85
N GLY A 56 -3.77 6.93 -11.03
CA GLY A 56 -4.93 6.81 -11.91
C GLY A 56 -4.90 7.79 -13.08
N SER A 57 -5.75 7.54 -14.05
CA SER A 57 -5.83 8.29 -15.30
C SER A 57 -7.27 8.38 -15.79
N GLY A 58 -7.57 9.32 -16.70
CA GLY A 58 -8.93 9.51 -17.22
C GLY A 58 -9.93 9.78 -16.09
N GLY A 59 -11.07 9.11 -16.10
CA GLY A 59 -12.10 9.24 -15.04
C GLY A 59 -11.69 8.73 -13.64
N TYR A 60 -10.47 8.22 -13.49
CA TYR A 60 -9.87 7.79 -12.23
C TYR A 60 -8.63 8.59 -11.84
N ALA A 61 -8.28 9.65 -12.57
CA ALA A 61 -7.17 10.51 -12.18
C ALA A 61 -7.42 11.09 -10.78
N GLY A 62 -6.45 10.93 -9.86
CA GLY A 62 -6.61 11.40 -8.49
C GLY A 62 -7.59 10.58 -7.65
N ASN A 63 -7.95 9.36 -8.06
CA ASN A 63 -8.87 8.53 -7.28
C ASN A 63 -8.19 8.02 -5.99
N ILE A 64 -8.84 8.22 -4.83
CA ILE A 64 -8.29 7.82 -3.52
C ILE A 64 -8.10 6.30 -3.43
N ALA A 65 -9.05 5.50 -3.91
CA ALA A 65 -8.91 4.05 -3.86
C ALA A 65 -7.77 3.55 -4.74
N VAL A 66 -7.63 4.10 -5.95
CA VAL A 66 -6.52 3.77 -6.86
C VAL A 66 -5.17 4.17 -6.24
N THR A 67 -5.10 5.36 -5.65
CA THR A 67 -3.89 5.86 -4.98
C THR A 67 -3.51 5.01 -3.77
N GLY A 68 -4.49 4.68 -2.92
CA GLY A 68 -4.28 3.82 -1.75
C GLY A 68 -3.85 2.41 -2.12
N LEU A 69 -4.48 1.79 -3.13
CA LEU A 69 -4.09 0.47 -3.64
C LEU A 69 -2.69 0.48 -4.25
N ALA A 70 -2.34 1.52 -5.02
CA ALA A 70 -1.00 1.68 -5.57
C ALA A 70 0.05 1.80 -4.44
N GLY A 71 -0.22 2.62 -3.42
CA GLY A 71 0.64 2.74 -2.24
C GLY A 71 0.79 1.42 -1.49
N LEU A 72 -0.30 0.68 -1.27
CA LEU A 72 -0.28 -0.64 -0.66
C LEU A 72 0.52 -1.67 -1.48
N ALA A 73 0.52 -1.59 -2.82
CA ALA A 73 1.33 -2.48 -3.63
C ALA A 73 2.84 -2.32 -3.34
N PHE A 74 3.34 -1.09 -3.23
CA PHE A 74 4.72 -0.83 -2.78
C PHE A 74 4.93 -1.25 -1.32
N MET A 75 3.99 -0.88 -0.45
CA MET A 75 3.74 -1.33 0.93
C MET A 75 4.09 -2.79 1.19
N THR A 76 3.26 -3.64 0.58
CA THR A 76 3.27 -5.10 0.68
C THR A 76 4.48 -5.71 -0.02
N ALA A 77 4.99 -5.05 -1.06
CA ALA A 77 6.31 -5.31 -1.61
C ALA A 77 7.45 -4.72 -0.77
N GLY A 78 7.21 -4.43 0.51
CA GLY A 78 8.23 -4.09 1.51
C GLY A 78 9.05 -2.85 1.21
N HIS A 79 8.54 -1.95 0.38
CA HIS A 79 9.10 -0.62 0.19
C HIS A 79 8.47 0.32 1.21
N MET A 80 9.26 0.77 2.17
CA MET A 80 8.78 1.60 3.28
C MET A 80 8.71 3.07 2.88
N PRO A 81 7.77 3.86 3.44
CA PRO A 81 7.70 5.29 3.18
C PRO A 81 9.00 6.01 3.57
N GLY A 82 9.57 6.79 2.64
CA GLY A 82 10.82 7.51 2.84
C GLY A 82 12.10 6.66 2.72
N GLU A 83 11.99 5.35 2.49
CA GLU A 83 13.13 4.45 2.41
C GLU A 83 13.20 3.66 1.09
N GLY A 84 14.43 3.40 0.64
CA GLY A 84 14.67 2.59 -0.55
C GLY A 84 14.19 3.23 -1.86
N PRO A 85 14.14 2.44 -2.95
CA PRO A 85 13.98 2.97 -4.30
C PRO A 85 12.59 3.57 -4.59
N TYR A 86 11.55 3.19 -3.83
CA TYR A 86 10.20 3.71 -3.99
C TYR A 86 9.71 4.51 -2.77
N GLY A 87 10.60 4.83 -1.82
CA GLY A 87 10.24 5.54 -0.59
C GLY A 87 9.57 6.89 -0.85
N ASP A 88 10.12 7.68 -1.78
CA ASP A 88 9.54 8.96 -2.21
C ASP A 88 8.19 8.77 -2.93
N THR A 89 8.07 7.74 -3.77
CA THR A 89 6.80 7.38 -4.43
C THR A 89 5.71 7.14 -3.39
N VAL A 90 6.00 6.37 -2.34
CA VAL A 90 5.05 6.08 -1.26
C VAL A 90 4.76 7.34 -0.44
N ASP A 91 5.77 8.13 -0.08
CA ASP A 91 5.60 9.38 0.67
C ASP A 91 4.67 10.36 -0.03
N ARG A 92 4.84 10.53 -1.35
CA ARG A 92 3.98 11.42 -2.15
C ARG A 92 2.55 10.90 -2.23
N ALA A 93 2.34 9.59 -2.28
CA ALA A 93 1.01 9.00 -2.22
C ALA A 93 0.35 9.20 -0.84
N ILE A 94 1.12 9.07 0.25
CA ILE A 94 0.64 9.38 1.61
C ILE A 94 0.23 10.84 1.71
N ALA A 95 1.10 11.76 1.27
CA ALA A 95 0.83 13.20 1.28
C ALA A 95 -0.47 13.53 0.54
N TYR A 96 -0.66 12.97 -0.66
CA TYR A 96 -1.89 13.16 -1.42
C TYR A 96 -3.14 12.72 -0.66
N VAL A 97 -3.11 11.55 0.00
CA VAL A 97 -4.28 11.06 0.76
C VAL A 97 -4.53 11.90 2.01
N LEU A 98 -3.48 12.34 2.71
CA LEU A 98 -3.60 13.23 3.88
C LEU A 98 -4.20 14.59 3.50
N GLU A 99 -3.78 15.16 2.37
CA GLU A 99 -4.32 16.42 1.82
C GLU A 99 -5.81 16.31 1.46
N ASN A 100 -6.24 15.12 1.04
CA ASN A 100 -7.64 14.79 0.74
C ASN A 100 -8.41 14.28 1.97
N THR A 101 -7.84 14.39 3.17
CA THR A 101 -8.53 14.07 4.42
C THR A 101 -8.99 15.35 5.12
N ASN A 102 -10.31 15.53 5.21
CA ASN A 102 -10.91 16.71 5.80
C ASN A 102 -10.72 16.75 7.34
N THR A 103 -11.27 17.78 7.99
CA THR A 103 -11.17 17.95 9.46
C THR A 103 -11.97 16.92 10.26
N SER A 104 -12.93 16.22 9.65
CA SER A 104 -13.69 15.14 10.29
C SER A 104 -13.07 13.76 10.05
N GLY A 105 -11.87 13.67 9.46
CA GLY A 105 -11.23 12.41 9.10
C GLY A 105 -11.83 11.73 7.87
N PHE A 106 -12.78 12.36 7.18
CA PHE A 106 -13.35 11.80 5.96
C PHE A 106 -12.39 12.02 4.79
N ILE A 107 -12.13 10.94 4.05
CA ILE A 107 -11.12 10.90 2.98
C ILE A 107 -11.84 10.82 1.65
N GLU A 108 -11.75 11.88 0.85
CA GLU A 108 -12.34 11.94 -0.48
C GLU A 108 -11.55 12.85 -1.41
N SER A 109 -11.45 12.46 -2.68
CA SER A 109 -10.92 13.34 -3.72
C SER A 109 -12.07 14.06 -4.39
N ARG A 110 -12.03 15.40 -4.37
CA ARG A 110 -13.03 16.25 -5.04
C ARG A 110 -13.06 16.06 -6.55
N GLN A 111 -11.99 15.51 -7.13
CA GLN A 111 -11.78 15.42 -8.57
C GLN A 111 -12.21 14.08 -9.16
N SER A 112 -12.44 13.05 -8.33
CA SER A 112 -12.75 11.70 -8.79
C SER A 112 -14.03 11.16 -8.12
N GLY A 113 -15.19 11.40 -8.74
CA GLY A 113 -16.51 10.93 -8.28
C GLY A 113 -16.98 9.60 -8.89
N THR A 114 -16.08 8.76 -9.42
CA THR A 114 -16.45 7.55 -10.19
C THR A 114 -17.15 6.47 -9.36
N HIS A 115 -16.92 6.43 -8.04
CA HIS A 115 -17.57 5.53 -7.09
C HIS A 115 -18.06 6.34 -5.88
N GLY A 116 -19.01 5.79 -5.11
CA GLY A 116 -19.46 6.42 -3.86
C GLY A 116 -18.29 6.72 -2.91
N PRO A 117 -18.32 7.83 -2.16
CA PRO A 117 -17.14 8.37 -1.49
C PRO A 117 -16.58 7.45 -0.39
N MET A 118 -17.42 6.55 0.16
CA MET A 118 -17.01 5.54 1.12
C MET A 118 -16.00 4.52 0.58
N TYR A 119 -16.03 4.22 -0.73
CA TYR A 119 -15.10 3.26 -1.33
C TYR A 119 -13.67 3.82 -1.34
N GLY A 120 -13.52 5.08 -1.77
CA GLY A 120 -12.27 5.83 -1.66
C GLY A 120 -11.82 5.93 -0.20
N HIS A 121 -12.73 6.31 0.69
CA HIS A 121 -12.44 6.46 2.11
C HIS A 121 -11.88 5.17 2.73
N GLY A 122 -12.51 4.01 2.49
CA GLY A 122 -12.07 2.74 3.05
C GLY A 122 -10.64 2.36 2.64
N PHE A 123 -10.32 2.49 1.34
CA PHE A 123 -8.96 2.20 0.85
C PHE A 123 -7.94 3.24 1.29
N GLY A 124 -8.33 4.52 1.35
CA GLY A 124 -7.48 5.58 1.89
C GLY A 124 -7.13 5.32 3.36
N CYS A 125 -8.12 4.94 4.16
CA CYS A 125 -7.95 4.59 5.56
C CYS A 125 -7.03 3.38 5.74
N LEU A 126 -7.27 2.29 4.98
CA LEU A 126 -6.42 1.10 5.02
C LEU A 126 -4.95 1.42 4.66
N PHE A 127 -4.75 2.22 3.61
CA PHE A 127 -3.42 2.64 3.19
C PHE A 127 -2.70 3.48 4.25
N LEU A 128 -3.37 4.49 4.81
CA LEU A 128 -2.80 5.31 5.89
C LEU A 128 -2.54 4.48 7.15
N ALA A 129 -3.40 3.52 7.48
CA ALA A 129 -3.19 2.63 8.63
C ALA A 129 -1.92 1.78 8.46
N GLU A 130 -1.69 1.23 7.27
CA GLU A 130 -0.47 0.47 6.96
C GLU A 130 0.76 1.38 7.03
N ALA A 131 0.70 2.57 6.43
CA ALA A 131 1.79 3.55 6.48
C ALA A 131 2.12 3.99 7.92
N TYR A 132 1.10 4.18 8.76
CA TYR A 132 1.28 4.48 10.17
C TYR A 132 1.92 3.29 10.93
N GLY A 133 1.49 2.06 10.63
CA GLY A 133 2.08 0.85 11.19
C GLY A 133 3.57 0.68 10.89
N MET A 134 4.04 1.17 9.74
CA MET A 134 5.45 1.14 9.36
C MET A 134 6.28 2.29 9.91
N THR A 135 5.70 3.49 10.04
CA THR A 135 6.48 4.72 10.26
C THR A 135 6.22 5.42 11.60
N LEU A 136 5.08 5.16 12.24
CA LEU A 136 4.60 5.84 13.44
C LEU A 136 4.52 7.38 13.32
N ARG A 137 4.40 7.90 12.09
CA ARG A 137 4.30 9.34 11.80
C ARG A 137 3.07 9.99 12.47
N PRO A 138 3.24 11.02 13.32
CA PRO A 138 2.13 11.66 14.04
C PRO A 138 1.05 12.25 13.13
N GLU A 139 1.44 12.83 11.99
CA GLU A 139 0.52 13.45 11.03
C GLU A 139 -0.46 12.45 10.42
N ILE A 140 -0.07 11.18 10.28
CA ILE A 140 -0.97 10.10 9.83
C ILE A 140 -1.93 9.74 10.95
N ARG A 141 -1.42 9.61 12.18
CA ARG A 141 -2.23 9.29 13.37
C ARG A 141 -3.33 10.32 13.60
N GLU A 142 -3.02 11.61 13.42
CA GLU A 142 -3.99 12.69 13.62
C GLU A 142 -5.19 12.60 12.67
N LYS A 143 -4.97 12.11 11.45
CA LYS A 143 -6.02 11.97 10.43
C LYS A 143 -6.84 10.68 10.55
N LEU A 144 -6.34 9.68 11.27
CA LEU A 144 -7.02 8.39 11.50
C LEU A 144 -7.86 8.32 12.79
N LYS A 145 -7.85 9.38 13.62
CA LYS A 145 -8.66 9.48 14.85
C LYS A 145 -10.07 9.98 14.54
#